data_AF-A0A8R7PWI4-F1
#
_entry.id   AF-A0A8R7PWI4-F1
#
_cell.length_a   1.000
_cell.length_b   1.000
_cell.length_c   1.000
_cell.angle_alpha   90.00
_cell.angle_beta   90.00
_cell.angle_gamma   90.00
#
_symmetry.space_group_name_H-M   'P 1'
#
loop_
_entity.id
_entity.type
_entity.pdbx_description
1 polymer ?
#
loop_
_entity_poly.entity_id
_entity_poly.type
_entity_poly.pdbx_seq_one_letter_code
_entity_poly.pdbx_strand_id
1 'polypeptide(L)'
;MGNCSPSPRRRCPSPAGSPPSNSSAASGGGGSAAATTVSPYALARSPSVSVSVDPEADAERGGVVRVYGSDGCPVAWRLRVALLYKAAAPVHFTPSEAAPLGRPVLRLSAADPELCGAADELLRHVDARFEGKPRVAPPDRPPAARASLAAAAAEEVAEMVRLQHRSAERHLEGVAAKLAEMVKKGAKKAGKGRSVAVEGAEVRRLGKWYGDAMEVMLEHARMEERVLFPDIQRASFPGVCDKVQEQHGKHLPMMNGIKEDIKTLLTLELGSALFYEVLVNLSVRLKALQDHTKEHFKEEEKDMLPRLESVRRMQREEGNVPDKSNSGWASEAMGTMEMTHSKLFPFFMTGLMPQEAVQYLDLVCRCTKNTRHLVSMLRSLAERLEDANPSIIHNNPTRLYEHLLVKSP
;
A
#
# COMPACT_ATOMS: atom_id res chain seq x y z
N MET A 1 -15.55 42.01 39.89
CA MET A 1 -15.63 42.33 41.32
C MET A 1 -16.40 41.22 42.03
N GLY A 2 -15.84 40.64 43.11
CA GLY A 2 -16.48 39.87 44.20
C GLY A 2 -17.33 38.63 43.81
N ASN A 3 -16.80 37.41 43.95
CA ASN A 3 -16.85 36.53 45.15
C ASN A 3 -18.26 36.04 45.55
N CYS A 4 -18.46 34.70 45.51
CA CYS A 4 -18.70 33.83 46.68
C CYS A 4 -19.48 32.55 46.31
N SER A 5 -18.90 31.39 46.61
CA SER A 5 -19.62 30.10 46.76
C SER A 5 -20.55 30.13 47.98
N PRO A 6 -21.51 29.18 48.07
CA PRO A 6 -21.31 28.09 49.04
C PRO A 6 -21.87 26.72 48.62
N SER A 7 -21.25 25.63 49.11
CA SER A 7 -21.89 24.33 49.40
C SER A 7 -22.48 24.37 50.85
N PRO A 8 -23.22 23.38 51.45
CA PRO A 8 -23.33 21.94 51.11
C PRO A 8 -24.64 21.16 51.53
N ARG A 9 -24.64 19.81 51.32
CA ARG A 9 -25.24 18.68 52.12
C ARG A 9 -26.71 18.15 51.94
N ARG A 10 -26.74 16.80 51.72
CA ARG A 10 -27.63 15.68 52.24
C ARG A 10 -29.14 15.74 51.87
N ARG A 11 -29.90 14.65 51.55
CA ARG A 11 -30.06 13.25 52.07
C ARG A 11 -30.90 12.40 51.07
N CYS A 12 -30.82 11.06 51.19
CA CYS A 12 -31.55 9.89 50.60
C CYS A 12 -33.10 9.98 50.44
N PRO A 13 -33.85 9.04 49.79
CA PRO A 13 -33.64 7.57 49.64
C PRO A 13 -34.12 6.84 48.34
N SER A 14 -33.85 5.51 48.27
CA SER A 14 -34.27 4.48 47.29
C SER A 14 -35.80 4.24 47.22
N PRO A 15 -36.35 3.43 46.28
CA PRO A 15 -36.38 1.96 46.47
C PRO A 15 -36.42 1.06 45.20
N ALA A 16 -36.24 -0.24 45.47
CA ALA A 16 -36.75 -1.44 44.78
C ALA A 16 -36.22 -1.78 43.35
N GLY A 17 -35.82 -3.02 43.03
CA GLY A 17 -35.84 -4.26 43.79
C GLY A 17 -35.03 -5.36 43.09
N SER A 18 -34.45 -6.24 43.89
CA SER A 18 -34.03 -7.61 43.52
C SER A 18 -35.26 -8.55 43.58
N PRO A 19 -35.17 -9.90 43.45
CA PRO A 19 -34.08 -10.83 43.07
C PRO A 19 -34.66 -11.91 42.07
N PRO A 20 -34.37 -13.24 42.12
CA PRO A 20 -33.20 -14.05 42.49
C PRO A 20 -32.75 -15.00 41.34
N SER A 21 -31.49 -15.47 41.23
CA SER A 21 -30.68 -16.41 42.03
C SER A 21 -30.77 -17.90 41.65
N ASN A 22 -29.61 -18.41 41.25
CA ASN A 22 -28.99 -19.74 41.32
C ASN A 22 -29.70 -20.98 41.93
N SER A 23 -29.09 -22.11 41.54
CA SER A 23 -28.98 -23.45 42.16
C SER A 23 -29.92 -24.51 41.56
N SER A 24 -29.53 -25.76 41.27
CA SER A 24 -28.30 -26.53 41.53
C SER A 24 -28.42 -27.95 40.94
N ALA A 25 -27.27 -28.58 40.64
CA ALA A 25 -26.95 -30.03 40.71
C ALA A 25 -27.73 -31.00 39.76
N ALA A 26 -27.24 -32.16 39.31
CA ALA A 26 -26.09 -32.99 39.63
C ALA A 26 -25.82 -34.01 38.49
N SER A 27 -24.61 -34.60 38.51
CA SER A 27 -24.23 -35.97 38.06
C SER A 27 -24.28 -36.32 36.56
N GLY A 28 -23.33 -37.04 35.97
CA GLY A 28 -22.13 -37.71 36.47
C GLY A 28 -21.49 -38.57 35.36
N GLY A 29 -20.23 -38.99 35.59
CA GLY A 29 -19.49 -40.03 34.85
C GLY A 29 -19.06 -39.64 33.42
N GLY A 30 -17.86 -39.89 32.93
CA GLY A 30 -16.71 -40.68 33.39
C GLY A 30 -15.97 -41.16 32.14
N GLY A 31 -14.63 -41.16 32.16
CA GLY A 31 -13.83 -42.07 31.34
C GLY A 31 -13.16 -41.54 30.06
N SER A 32 -11.83 -41.47 30.18
CA SER A 32 -10.84 -41.98 29.21
C SER A 32 -10.24 -41.05 28.15
N ALA A 33 -8.95 -41.32 27.95
CA ALA A 33 -7.94 -40.59 27.21
C ALA A 33 -7.87 -40.95 25.72
N ALA A 34 -7.12 -40.09 25.03
CA ALA A 34 -6.30 -40.32 23.84
C ALA A 34 -6.95 -40.24 22.45
N ALA A 35 -6.06 -39.82 21.53
CA ALA A 35 -6.03 -40.04 20.09
C ALA A 35 -6.48 -38.90 19.16
N THR A 36 -5.43 -38.33 18.55
CA THR A 36 -5.28 -37.72 17.23
C THR A 36 -6.13 -38.37 16.12
N THR A 37 -6.38 -37.57 15.06
CA THR A 37 -6.69 -37.91 13.65
C THR A 37 -8.14 -38.25 13.23
N VAL A 38 -8.74 -37.43 12.36
CA VAL A 38 -8.84 -37.54 10.88
C VAL A 38 -10.04 -36.69 10.42
N SER A 39 -9.83 -35.74 9.51
CA SER A 39 -10.92 -35.06 8.78
C SER A 39 -11.27 -35.87 7.51
N PRO A 40 -12.54 -36.20 7.22
CA PRO A 40 -12.91 -36.99 6.06
C PRO A 40 -13.50 -36.10 4.96
N TYR A 41 -12.68 -35.47 4.12
CA TYR A 41 -13.18 -34.98 2.82
C TYR A 41 -12.09 -35.09 1.76
N ALA A 42 -12.15 -36.19 1.01
CA ALA A 42 -11.55 -36.33 -0.30
C ALA A 42 -12.46 -35.62 -1.31
N LEU A 43 -11.98 -34.53 -1.92
CA LEU A 43 -12.61 -33.92 -3.08
C LEU A 43 -11.63 -33.89 -4.27
N ALA A 44 -12.09 -34.57 -5.32
CA ALA A 44 -11.75 -34.44 -6.75
C ALA A 44 -10.32 -34.75 -7.21
N ARG A 45 -10.17 -35.98 -7.74
CA ARG A 45 -9.18 -36.37 -8.76
C ARG A 45 -9.23 -35.40 -9.96
N SER A 46 -8.07 -34.92 -10.38
CA SER A 46 -7.87 -34.27 -11.68
C SER A 46 -7.96 -35.29 -12.84
N PRO A 47 -8.27 -34.86 -14.08
CA PRO A 47 -8.23 -35.76 -15.23
C PRO A 47 -6.78 -36.13 -15.55
N SER A 48 -6.58 -37.40 -15.87
CA SER A 48 -5.30 -38.02 -16.21
C SER A 48 -4.74 -37.47 -17.53
N VAL A 49 -3.55 -36.87 -17.46
CA VAL A 49 -2.62 -36.77 -18.59
C VAL A 49 -1.42 -37.64 -18.24
N SER A 50 -1.25 -38.73 -18.96
CA SER A 50 -0.12 -39.64 -18.83
C SER A 50 1.10 -39.02 -19.50
N VAL A 51 1.97 -38.41 -18.69
CA VAL A 51 3.39 -38.24 -19.02
C VAL A 51 4.15 -38.90 -17.88
N SER A 52 4.88 -39.95 -18.20
CA SER A 52 5.80 -40.63 -17.29
C SER A 52 6.92 -39.67 -16.89
N VAL A 53 6.89 -39.21 -15.64
CA VAL A 53 7.99 -38.49 -15.00
C VAL A 53 8.27 -39.19 -13.68
N ASP A 54 9.53 -39.54 -13.46
CA ASP A 54 9.99 -40.31 -12.31
C ASP A 54 9.61 -39.64 -10.96
N PRO A 55 8.95 -40.36 -10.04
CA PRO A 55 8.42 -39.79 -8.79
C PRO A 55 9.49 -39.50 -7.73
N GLU A 56 10.74 -39.96 -7.90
CA GLU A 56 11.84 -39.70 -6.96
C GLU A 56 12.67 -38.46 -7.32
N ALA A 57 12.54 -37.91 -8.53
CA ALA A 57 13.28 -36.71 -8.94
C ALA A 57 12.60 -35.39 -8.51
N ASP A 58 11.31 -35.43 -8.15
CA ASP A 58 10.51 -34.25 -7.78
C ASP A 58 10.47 -33.98 -6.27
N ALA A 59 10.96 -34.91 -5.45
CA ALA A 59 10.99 -34.79 -3.99
C ALA A 59 12.19 -33.95 -3.47
N GLU A 60 13.22 -33.71 -4.30
CA GLU A 60 14.43 -32.97 -3.92
C GLU A 60 14.52 -31.53 -4.46
N ARG A 61 13.45 -30.97 -5.08
CA ARG A 61 13.34 -29.54 -5.44
C ARG A 61 12.24 -28.87 -4.63
N GLY A 62 12.61 -28.35 -3.46
CA GLY A 62 11.67 -27.80 -2.49
C GLY A 62 10.75 -26.67 -2.97
N GLY A 63 9.61 -26.55 -2.29
CA GLY A 63 9.14 -25.23 -1.83
C GLY A 63 8.09 -24.48 -2.66
N VAL A 64 7.30 -25.12 -3.51
CA VAL A 64 6.19 -24.41 -4.19
C VAL A 64 5.09 -24.04 -3.18
N VAL A 65 4.78 -22.74 -3.07
CA VAL A 65 3.65 -22.24 -2.27
C VAL A 65 2.39 -22.28 -3.11
N ARG A 66 1.30 -22.82 -2.55
CA ARG A 66 0.00 -22.90 -3.22
C ARG A 66 -1.03 -22.08 -2.49
N VAL A 67 -1.74 -21.25 -3.25
CA VAL A 67 -2.92 -20.50 -2.78
C VAL A 67 -4.11 -20.97 -3.59
N TYR A 68 -5.13 -21.48 -2.90
CA TYR A 68 -6.40 -21.88 -3.50
C TYR A 68 -7.48 -20.88 -3.10
N GLY A 69 -8.32 -20.48 -4.04
CA GLY A 69 -9.47 -19.63 -3.75
C GLY A 69 -10.18 -19.18 -5.03
N SER A 70 -11.39 -18.67 -4.89
CA SER A 70 -12.14 -18.10 -6.01
C SER A 70 -11.43 -16.87 -6.59
N ASP A 71 -11.53 -16.68 -7.90
CA ASP A 71 -11.02 -15.48 -8.60
C ASP A 71 -11.70 -14.19 -8.13
N GLY A 72 -12.86 -14.29 -7.46
CA GLY A 72 -13.57 -13.18 -6.82
C GLY A 72 -13.19 -12.92 -5.36
N CYS A 73 -12.24 -13.67 -4.78
CA CYS A 73 -11.90 -13.56 -3.36
C CYS A 73 -10.74 -12.57 -3.12
N PRO A 74 -10.97 -11.40 -2.48
CA PRO A 74 -9.90 -10.44 -2.22
C PRO A 74 -8.79 -10.99 -1.35
N VAL A 75 -9.12 -11.87 -0.40
CA VAL A 75 -8.14 -12.46 0.52
C VAL A 75 -7.17 -13.37 -0.23
N ALA A 76 -7.66 -14.14 -1.21
CA ALA A 76 -6.83 -15.01 -2.05
C ALA A 76 -5.81 -14.18 -2.86
N TRP A 77 -6.27 -13.08 -3.46
CA TRP A 77 -5.40 -12.16 -4.18
C TRP A 77 -4.42 -11.40 -3.27
N ARG A 78 -4.85 -10.98 -2.07
CA ARG A 78 -3.96 -10.35 -1.08
C ARG A 78 -2.83 -11.29 -0.66
N LEU A 79 -3.13 -12.57 -0.42
CA LEU A 79 -2.12 -13.59 -0.12
C LEU A 79 -1.13 -13.79 -1.27
N ARG A 80 -1.64 -13.88 -2.50
CA ARG A 80 -0.81 -13.99 -3.71
C ARG A 80 0.17 -12.83 -3.83
N VAL A 81 -0.32 -11.60 -3.73
CA VAL A 81 0.53 -10.39 -3.77
C VAL A 81 1.56 -10.36 -2.64
N ALA A 82 1.15 -10.69 -1.41
CA ALA A 82 2.06 -10.73 -0.26
C ALA A 82 3.21 -11.74 -0.45
N LEU A 83 2.91 -12.91 -1.01
CA LEU A 83 3.91 -13.93 -1.34
C LEU A 83 4.87 -13.49 -2.46
N LEU A 84 4.35 -12.82 -3.49
CA LEU A 84 5.15 -12.26 -4.58
C LEU A 84 6.15 -11.21 -4.05
N TYR A 85 5.71 -10.33 -3.15
CA TYR A 85 6.60 -9.35 -2.49
C TYR A 85 7.66 -9.99 -1.59
N LYS A 86 7.45 -11.22 -1.11
CA LYS A 86 8.42 -11.96 -0.30
C LYS A 86 9.38 -12.81 -1.14
N ALA A 87 9.22 -12.84 -2.47
CA ALA A 87 9.89 -13.79 -3.39
C ALA A 87 9.92 -15.22 -2.83
N ALA A 88 8.81 -15.60 -2.19
CA ALA A 88 8.63 -16.82 -1.43
C ALA A 88 8.46 -18.01 -2.38
N ALA A 89 9.54 -18.40 -3.08
CA ALA A 89 9.56 -19.50 -4.04
C ALA A 89 8.52 -19.35 -5.18
N PRO A 90 8.43 -20.30 -6.13
CA PRO A 90 7.36 -20.28 -7.13
C PRO A 90 6.00 -20.35 -6.43
N VAL A 91 5.19 -19.32 -6.61
CA VAL A 91 3.81 -19.26 -6.11
C VAL A 91 2.88 -19.79 -7.20
N HIS A 92 2.11 -20.83 -6.89
CA HIS A 92 1.04 -21.32 -7.75
C HIS A 92 -0.32 -20.96 -7.18
N PHE A 93 -0.97 -20.02 -7.84
CA PHE A 93 -2.37 -19.71 -7.61
C PHE A 93 -3.24 -20.70 -8.38
N THR A 94 -4.15 -21.38 -7.68
CA THR A 94 -5.12 -22.30 -8.28
C THR A 94 -6.52 -21.78 -8.02
N PRO A 95 -7.21 -21.23 -9.04
CA PRO A 95 -8.61 -20.85 -8.92
C PRO A 95 -9.43 -22.07 -8.45
N SER A 96 -10.17 -21.91 -7.36
CA SER A 96 -10.99 -22.98 -6.81
C SER A 96 -12.25 -22.42 -6.17
N GLU A 97 -13.39 -22.75 -6.77
CA GLU A 97 -14.73 -22.54 -6.18
C GLU A 97 -15.07 -23.63 -5.15
N ALA A 98 -14.28 -24.71 -5.09
CA ALA A 98 -14.48 -25.86 -4.20
C ALA A 98 -13.94 -25.64 -2.79
N ALA A 99 -13.40 -24.46 -2.49
CA ALA A 99 -12.85 -24.16 -1.17
C ALA A 99 -13.98 -24.11 -0.11
N PRO A 100 -13.81 -24.76 1.06
CA PRO A 100 -14.83 -24.78 2.10
C PRO A 100 -15.27 -23.36 2.47
N LEU A 101 -16.56 -23.07 2.30
CA LEU A 101 -17.17 -21.78 2.66
C LEU A 101 -16.63 -20.57 1.87
N GLY A 102 -16.03 -20.78 0.69
CA GLY A 102 -15.48 -19.70 -0.14
C GLY A 102 -14.26 -18.98 0.46
N ARG A 103 -13.62 -19.60 1.46
CA ARG A 103 -12.41 -19.07 2.12
C ARG A 103 -11.15 -19.57 1.41
N PRO A 104 -10.10 -18.75 1.29
CA PRO A 104 -8.88 -19.21 0.66
C PRO A 104 -8.16 -20.23 1.53
N VAL A 105 -7.48 -21.16 0.86
CA VAL A 105 -6.64 -22.20 1.47
C VAL A 105 -5.18 -21.93 1.09
N LEU A 106 -4.27 -21.97 2.06
CA LEU A 106 -2.84 -21.75 1.87
C LEU A 106 -2.08 -23.03 2.19
N ARG A 107 -1.15 -23.43 1.32
CA ARG A 107 -0.17 -24.49 1.59
C ARG A 107 1.23 -23.95 1.30
N LEU A 108 2.10 -23.93 2.30
CA LEU A 108 3.43 -23.32 2.22
C LEU A 108 4.49 -24.24 1.61
N SER A 109 4.30 -25.56 1.69
CA SER A 109 5.11 -26.56 0.99
C SER A 109 4.33 -27.88 0.88
N ALA A 110 4.82 -28.83 0.08
CA ALA A 110 4.19 -30.14 -0.05
C ALA A 110 4.09 -30.92 1.28
N ALA A 111 5.00 -30.64 2.23
CA ALA A 111 5.02 -31.27 3.55
C ALA A 111 4.15 -30.54 4.60
N ASP A 112 3.78 -29.28 4.33
CA ASP A 112 2.98 -28.49 5.27
C ASP A 112 1.47 -28.79 5.14
N PRO A 113 0.72 -28.79 6.26
CA PRO A 113 -0.72 -28.93 6.21
C PRO A 113 -1.37 -27.76 5.47
N GLU A 114 -2.56 -28.00 4.93
CA GLU A 114 -3.40 -26.92 4.40
C GLU A 114 -3.90 -26.02 5.54
N LEU A 115 -3.70 -24.71 5.38
CA LEU A 115 -4.14 -23.69 6.31
C LEU A 115 -5.38 -23.01 5.77
N CYS A 116 -6.43 -22.97 6.58
CA CYS A 116 -7.66 -22.22 6.33
C CYS A 116 -7.91 -21.30 7.54
N GLY A 117 -8.34 -20.06 7.32
CA GLY A 117 -8.54 -19.13 8.42
C GLY A 117 -8.91 -17.73 7.99
N ALA A 118 -8.88 -16.80 8.94
CA ALA A 118 -9.01 -15.38 8.64
C ALA A 118 -7.80 -14.88 7.83
N ALA A 119 -7.98 -13.81 7.05
CA ALA A 119 -6.90 -13.22 6.24
C ALA A 119 -5.63 -12.95 7.07
N ASP A 120 -5.80 -12.34 8.24
CA ASP A 120 -4.70 -11.96 9.12
C ASP A 120 -4.02 -13.17 9.79
N GLU A 121 -4.71 -14.31 9.91
CA GLU A 121 -4.10 -15.56 10.35
C GLU A 121 -3.21 -16.13 9.24
N LEU A 122 -3.73 -16.22 8.02
CA LEU A 122 -2.98 -16.77 6.88
C LEU A 122 -1.76 -15.91 6.55
N LEU A 123 -1.90 -14.59 6.59
CA LEU A 123 -0.77 -13.66 6.40
C LEU A 123 0.29 -13.87 7.48
N ARG A 124 -0.09 -14.02 8.76
CA ARG A 124 0.86 -14.35 9.84
C ARG A 124 1.64 -15.64 9.60
N HIS A 125 1.04 -16.64 8.95
CA HIS A 125 1.76 -17.87 8.59
C HIS A 125 2.74 -17.65 7.43
N VAL A 126 2.34 -16.92 6.39
CA VAL A 126 3.25 -16.49 5.30
C VAL A 126 4.45 -15.75 5.88
N ASP A 127 4.15 -14.85 6.80
CA ASP A 127 5.06 -13.97 7.51
C ASP A 127 6.07 -14.69 8.39
N ALA A 128 5.62 -15.70 9.14
CA ALA A 128 6.48 -16.54 9.95
C ALA A 128 7.37 -17.48 9.10
N ARG A 129 6.87 -17.91 7.94
CA ARG A 129 7.56 -18.87 7.07
C ARG A 129 8.67 -18.23 6.24
N PHE A 130 8.39 -17.07 5.67
CA PHE A 130 9.31 -16.36 4.79
C PHE A 130 9.87 -15.17 5.56
N GLU A 131 11.00 -15.43 6.25
CA GLU A 131 11.69 -14.41 7.04
C GLU A 131 12.06 -13.21 6.16
N GLY A 132 11.48 -12.08 6.55
CA GLY A 132 11.54 -10.81 5.85
C GLY A 132 10.47 -9.93 6.50
N LYS A 133 10.79 -9.45 7.71
CA LYS A 133 9.89 -8.81 8.69
C LYS A 133 8.55 -8.36 8.13
N PRO A 134 7.47 -9.00 8.53
CA PRO A 134 6.18 -8.37 8.66
C PRO A 134 6.08 -7.84 10.08
N ARG A 135 6.15 -6.54 10.21
CA ARG A 135 5.17 -5.93 11.09
C ARG A 135 4.13 -5.34 10.13
N VAL A 136 3.14 -6.13 9.70
CA VAL A 136 1.81 -6.13 10.32
C VAL A 136 1.85 -6.18 11.86
N ALA A 137 2.60 -5.26 12.47
CA ALA A 137 2.16 -4.75 13.73
C ALA A 137 1.12 -3.70 13.34
N PRO A 138 -0.06 -3.67 13.97
CA PRO A 138 -0.68 -2.36 14.16
C PRO A 138 0.46 -1.44 14.64
N PRO A 139 0.63 -0.24 14.05
CA PRO A 139 1.78 0.65 14.30
C PRO A 139 2.14 0.58 15.77
N ASP A 140 3.39 0.17 16.10
CA ASP A 140 3.86 -0.26 17.42
C ASP A 140 2.94 0.30 18.48
N ARG A 141 1.88 -0.45 18.81
CA ARG A 141 0.79 0.14 19.58
C ARG A 141 1.46 0.48 20.90
N PRO A 142 1.52 1.76 21.32
CA PRO A 142 1.86 2.06 22.70
C PRO A 142 0.99 1.11 23.51
N PRO A 143 1.57 0.36 24.48
CA PRO A 143 0.89 -0.73 25.15
C PRO A 143 -0.56 -0.35 25.35
N ALA A 144 -1.48 -1.13 24.76
CA ALA A 144 -2.87 -0.76 24.45
C ALA A 144 -3.67 -0.18 25.63
N ALA A 145 -3.10 -0.22 26.83
CA ALA A 145 -3.49 0.54 28.00
C ALA A 145 -3.42 2.08 27.87
N ARG A 146 -2.84 2.70 26.83
CA ARG A 146 -2.66 4.18 26.77
C ARG A 146 -3.04 4.95 25.49
N ALA A 147 -3.15 4.34 24.31
CA ALA A 147 -3.49 5.09 23.09
C ALA A 147 -5.01 5.20 22.89
N SER A 148 -5.53 6.42 22.74
CA SER A 148 -6.96 6.65 22.46
C SER A 148 -7.34 6.12 21.06
N LEU A 149 -8.61 5.77 20.85
CA LEU A 149 -9.10 5.41 19.51
C LEU A 149 -8.92 6.55 18.49
N ALA A 150 -8.88 7.80 18.95
CA ALA A 150 -8.59 8.96 18.12
C ALA A 150 -7.13 8.96 17.62
N ALA A 151 -6.17 8.70 18.51
CA ALA A 151 -4.76 8.58 18.15
C ALA A 151 -4.52 7.44 17.16
N ALA A 152 -5.18 6.29 17.34
CA ALA A 152 -5.04 5.16 16.41
C ALA A 152 -5.55 5.48 14.99
N ALA A 153 -6.70 6.16 14.87
CA ALA A 153 -7.24 6.55 13.56
C ALA A 153 -6.42 7.67 12.90
N ALA A 154 -5.88 8.60 13.69
CA ALA A 154 -4.98 9.63 13.20
C ALA A 154 -3.66 9.04 12.66
N GLU A 155 -3.05 8.09 13.39
CA GLU A 155 -1.83 7.43 12.94
C GLU A 155 -2.07 6.59 11.67
N GLU A 156 -3.25 5.98 11.52
CA GLU A 156 -3.59 5.25 10.29
C GLU A 156 -3.59 6.15 9.04
N VAL A 157 -4.17 7.35 9.16
CA VAL A 157 -4.16 8.36 8.09
C VAL A 157 -2.76 8.94 7.89
N ALA A 158 -2.03 9.22 8.97
CA ALA A 158 -0.65 9.70 8.88
C ALA A 158 0.24 8.71 8.13
N GLU A 159 0.15 7.42 8.45
CA GLU A 159 0.97 6.40 7.79
C GLU A 159 0.58 6.21 6.32
N MET A 160 -0.70 6.30 6.00
CA MET A 160 -1.16 6.33 4.60
C MET A 160 -0.50 7.47 3.82
N VAL A 161 -0.48 8.69 4.39
CA VAL A 161 0.16 9.86 3.77
C VAL A 161 1.66 9.64 3.58
N ARG A 162 2.37 9.16 4.61
CA ARG A 162 3.82 8.88 4.50
C ARG A 162 4.12 7.83 3.42
N LEU A 163 3.27 6.81 3.28
CA LEU A 163 3.41 5.82 2.21
C LEU A 163 3.23 6.46 0.83
N GLN A 164 2.28 7.38 0.68
CA GLN A 164 2.10 8.14 -0.56
C GLN A 164 3.31 9.01 -0.88
N HIS A 165 3.86 9.72 0.10
CA HIS A 165 5.10 10.49 -0.03
C HIS A 165 6.25 9.61 -0.52
N ARG A 166 6.51 8.49 0.15
CA ARG A 166 7.59 7.56 -0.19
C ARG A 166 7.46 7.02 -1.62
N SER A 167 6.24 6.69 -2.05
CA SER A 167 6.00 6.26 -3.44
C SER A 167 6.31 7.38 -4.44
N ALA A 168 5.78 8.59 -4.22
CA ALA A 168 5.99 9.74 -5.09
C ALA A 168 7.48 10.14 -5.19
N GLU A 169 8.18 10.21 -4.06
CA GLU A 169 9.62 10.53 -4.03
C GLU A 169 10.44 9.53 -4.84
N ARG A 170 10.21 8.23 -4.64
CA ARG A 170 10.97 7.20 -5.37
C ARG A 170 10.67 7.22 -6.87
N HIS A 171 9.44 7.51 -7.28
CA HIS A 171 9.15 7.70 -8.70
C HIS A 171 9.91 8.88 -9.29
N LEU A 172 9.95 10.03 -8.61
CA LEU A 172 10.74 11.18 -9.05
C LEU A 172 12.24 10.88 -9.10
N GLU A 173 12.77 10.16 -8.10
CA GLU A 173 14.16 9.66 -8.10
C GLU A 173 14.46 8.76 -9.29
N GLY A 174 13.54 7.84 -9.62
CA GLY A 174 13.68 6.95 -10.76
C GLY A 174 13.74 7.71 -12.09
N VAL A 175 12.83 8.67 -12.30
CA VAL A 175 12.83 9.54 -13.49
C VAL A 175 14.15 10.33 -13.56
N ALA A 176 14.60 10.90 -12.45
CA ALA A 176 15.85 11.68 -12.39
C ALA A 176 17.08 10.82 -12.68
N ALA A 177 17.15 9.63 -12.11
CA ALA A 177 18.24 8.69 -12.37
C ALA A 177 18.27 8.27 -13.85
N LYS A 178 17.11 7.97 -14.44
CA LYS A 178 17.01 7.63 -15.85
C LYS A 178 17.48 8.76 -16.76
N LEU A 179 17.04 9.97 -16.47
CA LEU A 179 17.45 11.16 -17.20
C LEU A 179 18.97 11.41 -17.10
N ALA A 180 19.54 11.28 -15.90
CA ALA A 180 20.99 11.39 -15.69
C ALA A 180 21.77 10.35 -16.50
N GLU A 181 21.27 9.11 -16.60
CA GLU A 181 21.87 8.08 -17.46
C GLU A 181 21.79 8.46 -18.95
N MET A 182 20.68 9.05 -19.42
CA MET A 182 20.56 9.55 -20.79
C MET A 182 21.56 10.67 -21.08
N VAL A 183 21.74 11.62 -20.14
CA VAL A 183 22.74 12.69 -20.25
C VAL A 183 24.16 12.11 -20.35
N LYS A 184 24.53 11.15 -19.50
CA LYS A 184 25.84 10.49 -19.54
C LYS A 184 26.08 9.73 -20.84
N LYS A 185 25.08 9.00 -21.35
CA LYS A 185 25.15 8.30 -22.65
C LYS A 185 25.41 9.29 -23.78
N GLY A 186 24.69 10.42 -23.75
CA GLY A 186 24.86 11.54 -24.68
C GLY A 186 26.27 12.09 -24.74
N ALA A 187 26.78 12.51 -23.58
CA ALA A 187 28.11 13.09 -23.46
C ALA A 187 29.22 12.12 -23.92
N LYS A 188 29.14 10.83 -23.57
CA LYS A 188 30.14 9.82 -23.95
C LYS A 188 30.22 9.55 -25.45
N LYS A 189 29.11 9.61 -26.19
CA LYS A 189 29.10 9.37 -27.64
C LYS A 189 29.36 10.64 -28.46
N ALA A 190 28.97 11.82 -27.95
CA ALA A 190 29.37 13.10 -28.54
C ALA A 190 30.89 13.21 -28.62
N GLY A 191 31.61 12.82 -27.56
CA GLY A 191 33.08 12.76 -27.56
C GLY A 191 33.71 11.69 -28.47
N LYS A 192 32.90 10.79 -29.07
CA LYS A 192 33.34 9.73 -29.99
C LYS A 192 32.83 9.92 -31.44
N GLY A 193 32.21 11.05 -31.77
CA GLY A 193 31.74 11.35 -33.12
C GLY A 193 30.59 10.46 -33.63
N ARG A 194 29.82 9.81 -32.74
CA ARG A 194 28.65 8.99 -33.10
C ARG A 194 27.34 9.74 -32.83
N SER A 195 26.44 9.78 -33.80
CA SER A 195 25.28 10.68 -33.78
C SER A 195 24.14 10.29 -32.82
N VAL A 196 23.86 9.00 -32.56
CA VAL A 196 22.69 8.62 -31.72
C VAL A 196 23.09 7.77 -30.51
N ALA A 197 22.93 8.35 -29.32
CA ALA A 197 23.16 7.71 -28.02
C ALA A 197 21.88 7.45 -27.22
N VAL A 198 20.88 8.32 -27.43
CA VAL A 198 19.56 8.28 -26.78
C VAL A 198 18.53 7.99 -27.85
N GLU A 199 17.65 7.04 -27.57
CA GLU A 199 16.59 6.64 -28.49
C GLU A 199 15.28 7.37 -28.16
N GLY A 200 14.48 7.70 -29.18
CA GLY A 200 13.18 8.33 -28.98
C GLY A 200 12.21 7.48 -28.13
N ALA A 201 12.35 6.15 -28.17
CA ALA A 201 11.59 5.25 -27.30
C ALA A 201 11.97 5.39 -25.81
N GLU A 202 13.24 5.71 -25.52
CA GLU A 202 13.70 5.97 -24.15
C GLU A 202 13.09 7.28 -23.60
N VAL A 203 13.02 8.32 -24.44
CA VAL A 203 12.36 9.60 -24.10
C VAL A 203 10.85 9.39 -23.88
N ARG A 204 10.18 8.61 -24.73
CA ARG A 204 8.74 8.29 -24.57
C ARG A 204 8.45 7.57 -23.25
N ARG A 205 9.28 6.58 -22.89
CA ARG A 205 9.14 5.86 -21.61
C ARG A 205 9.36 6.78 -20.40
N LEU A 206 10.38 7.64 -20.46
CA LEU A 206 10.62 8.65 -19.43
C LEU A 206 9.41 9.58 -19.27
N GLY A 207 8.84 10.05 -20.38
CA GLY A 207 7.66 10.92 -20.38
C GLY A 207 6.42 10.26 -19.81
N LYS A 208 6.18 8.98 -20.14
CA LYS A 208 5.09 8.21 -19.53
C LYS A 208 5.30 8.03 -18.03
N TRP A 209 6.52 7.66 -17.61
CA TRP A 209 6.85 7.52 -16.19
C TRP A 209 6.61 8.81 -15.42
N TYR A 210 7.17 9.91 -15.92
CA TYR A 210 6.97 11.21 -15.32
C TYR A 210 5.48 11.59 -15.27
N GLY A 211 4.73 11.38 -16.36
CA GLY A 211 3.29 11.63 -16.41
C GLY A 211 2.49 10.86 -15.35
N ASP A 212 2.75 9.56 -15.19
CA ASP A 212 2.10 8.73 -14.17
C ASP A 212 2.47 9.21 -12.75
N ALA A 213 3.74 9.60 -12.50
CA ALA A 213 4.18 10.16 -11.21
C ALA A 213 3.46 11.47 -10.87
N MET A 214 3.28 12.35 -11.86
CA MET A 214 2.54 13.61 -11.68
C MET A 214 1.07 13.36 -11.37
N GLU A 215 0.44 12.36 -11.99
CA GLU A 215 -0.96 12.04 -11.71
C GLU A 215 -1.15 11.58 -10.25
N VAL A 216 -0.24 10.74 -9.72
CA VAL A 216 -0.23 10.34 -8.30
C VAL A 216 -0.06 11.57 -7.39
N MET A 217 0.91 12.43 -7.65
CA MET A 217 1.18 13.61 -6.82
C MET A 217 0.01 14.61 -6.82
N LEU A 218 -0.62 14.84 -7.98
CA LEU A 218 -1.78 15.73 -8.07
C LEU A 218 -2.99 15.17 -7.33
N GLU A 219 -3.18 13.87 -7.35
CA GLU A 219 -4.27 13.23 -6.63
C GLU A 219 -4.04 13.21 -5.12
N HIS A 220 -2.81 12.97 -4.69
CA HIS A 220 -2.39 13.11 -3.31
C HIS A 220 -2.63 14.55 -2.78
N ALA A 221 -2.15 15.58 -3.49
CA ALA A 221 -2.40 16.99 -3.10
C ALA A 221 -3.90 17.32 -3.02
N ARG A 222 -4.71 16.81 -3.95
CA ARG A 222 -6.18 16.98 -3.91
C ARG A 222 -6.82 16.27 -2.73
N MET A 223 -6.35 15.08 -2.35
CA MET A 223 -6.82 14.37 -1.17
C MET A 223 -6.57 15.22 0.07
N GLU A 224 -5.38 15.78 0.21
CA GLU A 224 -5.02 16.63 1.33
C GLU A 224 -5.89 17.90 1.38
N GLU A 225 -5.99 18.62 0.26
CA GLU A 225 -6.76 19.86 0.16
C GLU A 225 -8.26 19.67 0.39
N ARG A 226 -8.81 18.50 0.06
CA ARG A 226 -10.25 18.22 0.20
C ARG A 226 -10.62 17.55 1.51
N VAL A 227 -9.76 16.71 2.05
CA VAL A 227 -10.07 15.85 3.20
C VAL A 227 -9.30 16.30 4.44
N LEU A 228 -7.99 16.50 4.33
CA LEU A 228 -7.14 16.71 5.51
C LEU A 228 -7.06 18.19 5.91
N PHE A 229 -6.74 19.09 4.99
CA PHE A 229 -6.51 20.49 5.28
C PHE A 229 -7.73 21.23 5.85
N PRO A 230 -8.97 21.02 5.35
CA PRO A 230 -10.14 21.67 5.93
C PRO A 230 -10.34 21.29 7.40
N ASP A 231 -10.08 20.02 7.73
CA ASP A 231 -10.25 19.50 9.08
C ASP A 231 -9.12 19.93 10.02
N ILE A 232 -7.88 19.96 9.53
CA ILE A 232 -6.72 20.47 10.29
C ILE A 232 -6.91 21.96 10.61
N GLN A 233 -7.38 22.77 9.65
CA GLN A 233 -7.66 24.19 9.89
C GLN A 233 -8.76 24.40 10.94
N ARG A 234 -9.82 23.59 10.90
CA ARG A 234 -10.92 23.65 11.87
C ARG A 234 -10.47 23.27 13.28
N ALA A 235 -9.65 22.24 13.41
CA ALA A 235 -9.17 21.74 14.70
C ALA A 235 -7.98 22.52 15.28
N SER A 236 -7.38 23.41 14.49
CA SER A 236 -6.19 24.19 14.85
C SER A 236 -6.51 25.70 14.79
N PHE A 237 -5.53 26.52 14.41
CA PHE A 237 -5.72 27.95 14.17
C PHE A 237 -5.86 28.24 12.66
N PRO A 238 -6.61 29.28 12.25
CA PRO A 238 -6.73 29.67 10.85
C PRO A 238 -5.36 29.92 10.20
N GLY A 239 -5.17 29.39 8.99
CA GLY A 239 -3.94 29.58 8.20
C GLY A 239 -2.82 28.56 8.45
N VAL A 240 -3.04 27.55 9.29
CA VAL A 240 -2.02 26.51 9.57
C VAL A 240 -1.61 25.71 8.32
N CYS A 241 -2.50 25.59 7.32
CA CYS A 241 -2.23 24.88 6.06
C CYS A 241 -1.74 25.80 4.93
N ASP A 242 -1.73 27.13 5.11
CA ASP A 242 -1.56 28.08 4.00
C ASP A 242 -0.21 27.91 3.30
N LYS A 243 0.86 27.70 4.07
CA LYS A 243 2.21 27.50 3.52
C LYS A 243 2.27 26.27 2.60
N VAL A 244 1.73 25.14 3.07
CA VAL A 244 1.74 23.86 2.35
C VAL A 244 0.86 23.96 1.10
N GLN A 245 -0.29 24.61 1.22
CA GLN A 245 -1.19 24.85 0.09
C GLN A 245 -0.56 25.80 -0.95
N GLU A 246 0.20 26.81 -0.51
CA GLU A 246 0.97 27.66 -1.42
C GLU A 246 2.07 26.88 -2.15
N GLN A 247 2.73 25.93 -1.47
CA GLN A 247 3.73 25.04 -2.08
C GLN A 247 3.09 24.16 -3.18
N HIS A 248 1.89 23.60 -2.99
CA HIS A 248 1.15 22.92 -4.07
C HIS A 248 0.98 23.81 -5.30
N GLY A 249 0.58 25.07 -5.10
CA GLY A 249 0.45 26.06 -6.17
C GLY A 249 1.76 26.36 -6.90
N LYS A 250 2.90 26.37 -6.20
CA LYS A 250 4.24 26.60 -6.76
C LYS A 250 4.79 25.37 -7.50
N HIS A 251 4.46 24.16 -7.05
CA HIS A 251 4.91 22.92 -7.67
C HIS A 251 4.28 22.71 -9.05
N LEU A 252 3.01 23.07 -9.22
CA LEU A 252 2.27 22.81 -10.47
C LEU A 252 2.91 23.45 -11.72
N PRO A 253 3.32 24.73 -11.74
CA PRO A 253 4.06 25.32 -12.87
C PRO A 253 5.37 24.61 -13.18
N MET A 254 6.15 24.21 -12.16
CA MET A 254 7.40 23.46 -12.36
C MET A 254 7.11 22.09 -12.99
N MET A 255 6.11 21.39 -12.47
CA MET A 255 5.69 20.07 -12.96
C MET A 255 5.29 20.12 -14.44
N ASN A 256 4.53 21.16 -14.81
CA ASN A 256 4.13 21.41 -16.20
C ASN A 256 5.32 21.80 -17.09
N GLY A 257 6.25 22.64 -16.61
CA GLY A 257 7.44 23.00 -17.37
C GLY A 257 8.30 21.80 -17.74
N ILE A 258 8.52 20.87 -16.80
CA ILE A 258 9.24 19.61 -17.03
C ILE A 258 8.47 18.73 -18.04
N LYS A 259 7.13 18.69 -17.97
CA LYS A 259 6.30 17.95 -18.93
C LYS A 259 6.48 18.50 -20.35
N GLU A 260 6.52 19.83 -20.51
CA GLU A 260 6.73 20.47 -21.80
C GLU A 260 8.14 20.23 -22.33
N ASP A 261 9.17 20.30 -21.49
CA ASP A 261 10.55 19.95 -21.89
C ASP A 261 10.65 18.52 -22.44
N ILE A 262 9.99 17.55 -21.80
CA ILE A 262 9.95 16.17 -22.27
C ILE A 262 9.27 16.09 -23.65
N LYS A 263 8.18 16.83 -23.86
CA LYS A 263 7.54 16.91 -25.18
C LYS A 263 8.46 17.54 -26.22
N THR A 264 9.19 18.59 -25.86
CA THR A 264 10.20 19.20 -26.74
C THR A 264 11.28 18.19 -27.13
N LEU A 265 11.78 17.37 -26.20
CA LEU A 265 12.74 16.30 -26.53
C LEU A 265 12.20 15.29 -27.56
N LEU A 266 10.88 15.07 -27.61
CA LEU A 266 10.26 14.17 -28.58
C LEU A 266 10.15 14.75 -29.99
N THR A 267 10.25 16.08 -30.13
CA THR A 267 10.17 16.77 -31.43
C THR A 267 11.53 17.13 -32.01
N LEU A 268 12.57 17.22 -31.17
CA LEU A 268 13.93 17.53 -31.57
C LEU A 268 14.60 16.37 -32.31
N GLU A 269 15.52 16.72 -33.22
CA GLU A 269 16.39 15.75 -33.86
C GLU A 269 17.28 15.06 -32.81
N LEU A 270 17.17 13.73 -32.74
CA LEU A 270 17.91 12.91 -31.77
C LEU A 270 19.42 13.09 -31.96
N GLY A 271 20.09 13.47 -30.88
CA GLY A 271 21.55 13.64 -30.87
C GLY A 271 22.05 15.00 -31.36
N SER A 272 21.14 15.92 -31.74
CA SER A 272 21.49 17.31 -32.01
C SER A 272 22.02 18.03 -30.76
N ALA A 273 22.77 19.13 -30.95
CA ALA A 273 23.26 19.95 -29.83
C ALA A 273 22.11 20.49 -28.97
N LEU A 274 21.03 20.94 -29.63
CA LEU A 274 19.82 21.43 -28.97
C LEU A 274 19.11 20.32 -28.17
N PHE A 275 19.07 19.09 -28.68
CA PHE A 275 18.53 17.94 -27.93
C PHE A 275 19.27 17.73 -26.61
N TYR A 276 20.61 17.77 -26.64
CA TYR A 276 21.41 17.60 -25.42
C TYR A 276 21.29 18.77 -24.45
N GLU A 277 21.20 20.01 -24.94
CA GLU A 277 20.96 21.18 -24.11
C GLU A 277 19.63 21.07 -23.35
N VAL A 278 18.54 20.75 -24.05
CA VAL A 278 17.23 20.53 -23.41
C VAL A 278 17.29 19.38 -22.41
N LEU A 279 18.01 18.29 -22.71
CA LEU A 279 18.17 17.15 -21.82
C LEU A 279 18.89 17.52 -20.50
N VAL A 280 19.94 18.35 -20.59
CA VAL A 280 20.66 18.85 -19.40
C VAL A 280 19.79 19.80 -18.59
N ASN A 281 19.11 20.75 -19.25
CA ASN A 281 18.22 21.70 -18.58
C ASN A 281 17.06 20.99 -17.88
N LEU A 282 16.48 19.97 -18.52
CA LEU A 282 15.47 19.11 -17.93
C LEU A 282 16.00 18.42 -16.66
N SER A 283 17.25 17.96 -16.66
CA SER A 283 17.87 17.31 -15.50
C SER A 283 17.99 18.26 -14.32
N VAL A 284 18.33 19.53 -14.57
CA VAL A 284 18.42 20.56 -13.52
C VAL A 284 17.04 20.87 -12.96
N ARG A 285 16.03 21.08 -13.82
CA ARG A 285 14.65 21.38 -13.39
C ARG A 285 14.02 20.22 -12.61
N LEU A 286 14.21 18.99 -13.07
CA LEU A 286 13.70 17.81 -12.37
C LEU A 286 14.36 17.63 -11.00
N LYS A 287 15.66 17.95 -10.88
CA LYS A 287 16.36 17.92 -9.60
C LYS A 287 15.79 18.96 -8.63
N ALA A 288 15.54 20.19 -9.10
CA ALA A 288 14.91 21.23 -8.29
C ALA A 288 13.50 20.82 -7.82
N LEU A 289 12.67 20.24 -8.70
CA LEU A 289 11.35 19.71 -8.30
C LEU A 289 11.50 18.64 -7.23
N GLN A 290 12.40 17.67 -7.40
CA GLN A 290 12.64 16.63 -6.41
C GLN A 290 13.04 17.20 -5.05
N ASP A 291 13.94 18.17 -5.01
CA ASP A 291 14.40 18.75 -3.76
C ASP A 291 13.28 19.51 -3.05
N HIS A 292 12.48 20.30 -3.79
CA HIS A 292 11.30 20.98 -3.24
C HIS A 292 10.23 20.00 -2.74
N THR A 293 9.94 18.93 -3.49
CA THR A 293 8.97 17.90 -3.07
C THR A 293 9.41 17.19 -1.80
N LYS A 294 10.71 16.85 -1.67
CA LYS A 294 11.24 16.23 -0.45
C LYS A 294 11.18 17.15 0.76
N GLU A 295 11.43 18.44 0.57
CA GLU A 295 11.30 19.42 1.64
C GLU A 295 9.84 19.58 2.07
N HIS A 296 8.93 19.72 1.10
CA HIS A 296 7.49 19.77 1.32
C HIS A 296 6.99 18.59 2.16
N PHE A 297 7.27 17.35 1.74
CA PHE A 297 6.82 16.16 2.47
C PHE A 297 7.40 16.09 3.88
N LYS A 298 8.65 16.51 4.09
CA LYS A 298 9.23 16.61 5.44
C LYS A 298 8.52 17.63 6.31
N GLU A 299 8.13 18.77 5.76
CA GLU A 299 7.38 19.79 6.48
C GLU A 299 5.98 19.28 6.86
N GLU A 300 5.27 18.61 5.95
CA GLU A 300 3.99 17.99 6.27
C GLU A 300 4.09 16.92 7.34
N GLU A 301 5.05 15.99 7.20
CA GLU A 301 5.25 14.91 8.16
C GLU A 301 5.59 15.41 9.56
N LYS A 302 6.33 16.52 9.63
CA LYS A 302 6.78 17.12 10.88
C LYS A 302 5.74 18.05 11.50
N ASP A 303 5.07 18.87 10.71
CA ASP A 303 4.28 20.01 11.20
C ASP A 303 2.77 19.79 11.04
N MET A 304 2.34 18.98 10.07
CA MET A 304 0.92 18.75 9.74
C MET A 304 0.38 17.42 10.27
N LEU A 305 1.05 16.30 9.98
CA LEU A 305 0.57 14.97 10.40
C LEU A 305 0.35 14.83 11.92
N PRO A 306 1.19 15.42 12.81
CA PRO A 306 0.94 15.35 14.24
C PRO A 306 -0.37 16.01 14.69
N ARG A 307 -0.99 16.86 13.86
CA ARG A 307 -2.26 17.54 14.17
C ARG A 307 -3.48 16.64 13.96
N LEU A 308 -3.33 15.53 13.26
CA LEU A 308 -4.43 14.63 12.92
C LEU A 308 -5.10 14.02 14.17
N GLU A 309 -4.37 13.86 15.29
CA GLU A 309 -4.98 13.41 16.55
C GLU A 309 -5.99 14.43 17.08
N SER A 310 -5.63 15.72 17.08
CA SER A 310 -6.52 16.81 17.51
C SER A 310 -7.75 16.91 16.63
N VAL A 311 -7.58 16.75 15.31
CA VAL A 311 -8.69 16.65 14.36
C VAL A 311 -9.64 15.53 14.75
N ARG A 312 -9.10 14.33 14.98
CA ARG A 312 -9.93 13.16 15.28
C ARG A 312 -10.66 13.29 16.63
N ARG A 313 -10.06 14.00 17.59
CA ARG A 313 -10.69 14.32 18.86
C ARG A 313 -11.86 15.28 18.68
N MET A 314 -11.64 16.40 17.98
CA MET A 314 -12.67 17.38 17.65
C MET A 314 -13.86 16.73 16.93
N GLN A 315 -13.61 15.93 15.89
CA GLN A 315 -14.68 15.24 15.14
C GLN A 315 -15.54 14.30 16.03
N ARG A 316 -14.95 13.70 17.06
CA ARG A 316 -15.68 12.86 18.03
C ARG A 316 -16.51 13.69 18.99
N GLU A 317 -15.95 14.80 19.50
CA GLU A 317 -16.63 15.74 20.39
C GLU A 317 -17.84 16.39 19.71
N GLU A 318 -17.74 16.67 18.41
CA GLU A 318 -18.84 17.20 17.58
C GLU A 318 -19.91 16.15 17.21
N GLY A 319 -19.71 14.87 17.54
CA GLY A 319 -20.63 13.79 17.16
C GLY A 319 -20.60 13.43 15.67
N ASN A 320 -19.64 13.95 14.91
CA ASN A 320 -19.47 13.71 13.47
C ASN A 320 -18.95 12.30 13.15
N VAL A 321 -18.50 11.54 14.15
CA VAL A 321 -17.89 10.21 13.98
C VAL A 321 -18.55 9.20 14.92
N PRO A 322 -19.17 8.13 14.42
CA PRO A 322 -19.63 7.04 15.28
C PRO A 322 -18.43 6.32 15.92
N ASP A 323 -18.50 6.09 17.24
CA ASP A 323 -17.42 5.52 18.07
C ASP A 323 -16.82 4.19 17.55
N LYS A 324 -17.55 3.48 16.68
CA LYS A 324 -17.19 2.15 16.19
C LYS A 324 -16.35 2.13 14.91
N SER A 325 -16.14 3.26 14.21
CA SER A 325 -15.42 3.28 12.92
C SER A 325 -14.07 3.99 13.03
N ASN A 326 -13.00 3.24 13.26
CA ASN A 326 -11.64 3.78 13.18
C ASN A 326 -11.17 4.02 11.74
N SER A 327 -11.64 3.24 10.77
CA SER A 327 -11.18 3.30 9.38
C SER A 327 -11.95 4.27 8.48
N GLY A 328 -13.03 4.89 8.96
CA GLY A 328 -13.88 5.77 8.14
C GLY A 328 -13.12 6.94 7.50
N TRP A 329 -12.20 7.55 8.26
CA TRP A 329 -11.42 8.69 7.78
C TRP A 329 -10.37 8.28 6.74
N ALA A 330 -9.63 7.20 6.99
CA ALA A 330 -8.74 6.62 6.01
C ALA A 330 -9.50 6.16 4.75
N SER A 331 -10.72 5.63 4.90
CA SER A 331 -11.55 5.23 3.76
C SER A 331 -11.98 6.40 2.90
N GLU A 332 -12.30 7.54 3.52
CA GLU A 332 -12.62 8.79 2.80
C GLU A 332 -11.40 9.30 2.03
N ALA A 333 -10.25 9.41 2.69
CA ALA A 333 -9.01 9.84 2.04
C ALA A 333 -8.62 8.92 0.88
N MET A 334 -8.63 7.60 1.09
CA MET A 334 -8.38 6.59 0.04
C MET A 334 -9.37 6.67 -1.11
N GLY A 335 -10.63 7.00 -0.81
CA GLY A 335 -11.70 7.14 -1.80
C GLY A 335 -11.54 8.33 -2.73
N THR A 336 -10.79 9.36 -2.34
CA THR A 336 -10.47 10.50 -3.23
C THR A 336 -9.40 10.18 -4.26
N MET A 337 -8.67 9.07 -4.07
CA MET A 337 -7.57 8.67 -4.93
C MET A 337 -8.00 7.66 -6.03
N GLU A 338 -9.04 8.00 -6.78
CA GLU A 338 -9.67 7.13 -7.77
C GLU A 338 -8.69 6.66 -8.88
N MET A 339 -7.84 7.56 -9.40
CA MET A 339 -6.90 7.24 -10.48
C MET A 339 -5.76 6.34 -9.98
N THR A 340 -5.21 6.66 -8.81
CA THR A 340 -4.18 5.89 -8.10
C THR A 340 -4.71 4.51 -7.72
N HIS A 341 -5.94 4.41 -7.20
CA HIS A 341 -6.55 3.14 -6.83
C HIS A 341 -7.28 2.45 -7.98
N SER A 342 -7.04 2.86 -9.23
CA SER A 342 -7.52 2.15 -10.41
C SER A 342 -6.36 1.79 -11.34
N LYS A 343 -6.18 2.56 -12.42
CA LYS A 343 -5.21 2.27 -13.49
C LYS A 343 -3.77 2.41 -13.03
N LEU A 344 -3.50 3.27 -12.05
CA LEU A 344 -2.15 3.56 -11.55
C LEU A 344 -1.79 2.74 -10.32
N PHE A 345 -2.66 1.84 -9.86
CA PHE A 345 -2.40 1.10 -8.63
C PHE A 345 -1.11 0.29 -8.69
N PRO A 346 -0.84 -0.50 -9.74
CA PRO A 346 0.44 -1.18 -9.85
C PRO A 346 1.63 -0.21 -9.92
N PHE A 347 1.47 0.93 -10.61
CA PHE A 347 2.52 1.95 -10.71
C PHE A 347 2.88 2.49 -9.33
N PHE A 348 1.90 3.00 -8.59
CA PHE A 348 2.05 3.50 -7.22
C PHE A 348 2.75 2.48 -6.30
N MET A 349 2.34 1.22 -6.40
CA MET A 349 2.87 0.13 -5.59
C MET A 349 4.33 -0.22 -5.95
N THR A 350 4.78 0.08 -7.17
CA THR A 350 6.21 -0.03 -7.54
C THR A 350 7.08 1.08 -6.98
N GLY A 351 6.50 2.17 -6.47
CA GLY A 351 7.23 3.20 -5.73
C GLY A 351 7.51 2.81 -4.28
N LEU A 352 6.97 1.69 -3.79
CA LEU A 352 7.09 1.24 -2.40
C LEU A 352 8.10 0.10 -2.24
N MET A 353 8.78 0.07 -1.10
CA MET A 353 9.52 -1.12 -0.67
C MET A 353 8.55 -2.26 -0.35
N PRO A 354 8.95 -3.53 -0.42
CA PRO A 354 8.03 -4.66 -0.19
C PRO A 354 7.23 -4.56 1.13
N GLN A 355 7.85 -4.13 2.22
CA GLN A 355 7.18 -3.98 3.52
C GLN A 355 6.14 -2.85 3.51
N GLU A 356 6.49 -1.72 2.90
CA GLU A 356 5.62 -0.56 2.73
C GLU A 356 4.44 -0.88 1.81
N ALA A 357 4.68 -1.65 0.74
CA ALA A 357 3.65 -2.14 -0.15
C ALA A 357 2.63 -3.01 0.60
N VAL A 358 3.10 -3.95 1.44
CA VAL A 358 2.20 -4.75 2.27
C VAL A 358 1.40 -3.87 3.25
N GLN A 359 2.02 -2.88 3.89
CA GLN A 359 1.32 -1.93 4.76
C GLN A 359 0.24 -1.14 4.02
N TYR A 360 0.53 -0.68 2.80
CA TYR A 360 -0.45 0.03 1.98
C TYR A 360 -1.58 -0.89 1.52
N LEU A 361 -1.29 -2.14 1.15
CA LEU A 361 -2.29 -3.14 0.80
C LEU A 361 -3.26 -3.41 1.95
N ASP A 362 -2.77 -3.42 3.18
CA ASP A 362 -3.59 -3.60 4.37
C ASP A 362 -4.55 -2.42 4.59
N LEU A 363 -4.12 -1.19 4.27
CA LEU A 363 -4.98 -0.01 4.26
C LEU A 363 -6.04 -0.11 3.16
N VAL A 364 -5.64 -0.39 1.93
CA VAL A 364 -6.53 -0.56 0.76
C VAL A 364 -7.61 -1.61 1.05
N CYS A 365 -7.21 -2.78 1.57
CA CYS A 365 -8.14 -3.88 1.85
C CYS A 365 -9.14 -3.53 2.96
N ARG A 366 -8.77 -2.68 3.92
CA ARG A 366 -9.66 -2.21 5.00
C ARG A 366 -10.57 -1.07 4.55
N CYS A 367 -10.10 -0.23 3.63
CA CYS A 367 -10.79 0.99 3.19
C CYS A 367 -11.75 0.75 2.01
N THR A 368 -11.44 -0.21 1.14
CA THR A 368 -12.22 -0.45 -0.08
C THR A 368 -13.37 -1.42 0.16
N LYS A 369 -14.60 -0.88 0.26
CA LYS A 369 -15.82 -1.68 0.42
C LYS A 369 -16.25 -2.41 -0.85
N ASN A 370 -15.93 -1.85 -2.02
CA ASN A 370 -16.28 -2.46 -3.30
C ASN A 370 -15.35 -3.65 -3.58
N THR A 371 -15.81 -4.86 -3.23
CA THR A 371 -15.06 -6.11 -3.38
C THR A 371 -14.59 -6.35 -4.81
N ARG A 372 -15.40 -6.05 -5.82
CA ARG A 372 -15.04 -6.25 -7.23
C ARG A 372 -13.89 -5.33 -7.64
N HIS A 373 -13.96 -4.07 -7.23
CA HIS A 373 -12.90 -3.10 -7.49
C HIS A 373 -11.60 -3.49 -6.78
N LEU A 374 -11.68 -3.88 -5.50
CA LEU A 374 -10.53 -4.37 -4.75
C LEU A 374 -9.86 -5.59 -5.41
N VAL A 375 -10.64 -6.58 -5.84
CA VAL A 375 -10.12 -7.74 -6.58
C VAL A 375 -9.43 -7.31 -7.87
N SER A 376 -10.01 -6.37 -8.62
CA SER A 376 -9.40 -5.84 -9.84
C SER A 376 -8.04 -5.19 -9.57
N MET A 377 -7.92 -4.39 -8.51
CA MET A 377 -6.65 -3.77 -8.11
C MET A 377 -5.59 -4.80 -7.76
N LEU A 378 -5.94 -5.76 -6.88
CA LEU A 378 -5.02 -6.79 -6.41
C LEU A 378 -4.59 -7.73 -7.54
N ARG A 379 -5.51 -8.09 -8.43
CA ARG A 379 -5.22 -8.89 -9.62
C ARG A 379 -4.24 -8.16 -10.55
N SER A 380 -4.54 -6.90 -10.89
CA SER A 380 -3.66 -6.11 -11.76
C SER A 380 -2.26 -5.98 -11.18
N LEU A 381 -2.14 -5.80 -9.86
CA LEU A 381 -0.85 -5.77 -9.18
C LEU A 381 -0.14 -7.13 -9.24
N ALA A 382 -0.83 -8.23 -8.96
CA ALA A 382 -0.26 -9.58 -9.02
C ALA A 382 0.29 -9.90 -10.43
N GLU A 383 -0.50 -9.62 -11.47
CA GLU A 383 -0.09 -9.81 -12.87
C GLU A 383 1.21 -9.03 -13.18
N ARG A 384 1.28 -7.76 -12.76
CA ARG A 384 2.51 -6.96 -12.93
C ARG A 384 3.71 -7.51 -12.18
N LEU A 385 3.51 -8.00 -10.95
CA LEU A 385 4.61 -8.55 -10.15
C LEU A 385 5.12 -9.88 -10.71
N GLU A 386 4.23 -10.71 -11.26
CA GLU A 386 4.59 -11.98 -11.91
C GLU A 386 5.36 -11.79 -13.21
N ASP A 387 5.04 -10.74 -13.95
CA ASP A 387 5.81 -10.36 -15.13
C ASP A 387 7.24 -9.94 -14.80
N ALA A 388 7.52 -9.54 -13.56
CA ALA A 388 8.79 -8.99 -13.14
C ALA A 388 9.76 -10.05 -12.59
N ASN A 389 11.07 -9.82 -12.81
CA ASN A 389 12.10 -10.66 -12.20
C ASN A 389 12.10 -10.45 -10.66
N PRO A 390 12.01 -11.51 -9.84
CA PRO A 390 12.05 -11.43 -8.38
C PRO A 390 13.21 -10.58 -7.83
N SER A 391 14.38 -10.60 -8.47
CA SER A 391 15.54 -9.80 -8.02
C SER A 391 15.34 -8.29 -8.21
N ILE A 392 14.45 -7.87 -9.12
CA ILE A 392 14.12 -6.46 -9.37
C ILE A 392 13.17 -5.95 -8.29
N ILE A 393 12.20 -6.77 -7.87
CA ILE A 393 11.20 -6.43 -6.84
C ILE A 393 11.87 -6.07 -5.51
N HIS A 394 12.94 -6.79 -5.14
CA HIS A 394 13.60 -6.63 -3.83
C HIS A 394 14.67 -5.54 -3.77
N ASN A 395 15.42 -5.34 -4.85
CA ASN A 395 16.61 -4.49 -4.81
C ASN A 395 16.37 -3.04 -5.25
N ASN A 396 15.39 -2.82 -6.13
CA ASN A 396 15.15 -1.49 -6.69
C ASN A 396 13.72 -1.38 -7.26
N PRO A 397 12.76 -0.85 -6.47
CA PRO A 397 11.38 -0.69 -6.91
C PRO A 397 11.22 0.23 -8.14
N THR A 398 12.13 1.18 -8.34
CA THR A 398 12.08 2.07 -9.52
C THR A 398 12.51 1.38 -10.81
N ARG A 399 13.39 0.36 -10.74
CA ARG A 399 13.70 -0.52 -11.88
C ARG A 399 12.56 -1.46 -12.26
N LEU A 400 11.65 -1.76 -11.33
CA LEU A 400 10.47 -2.57 -11.60
C LEU A 400 9.58 -1.90 -12.65
N TYR A 401 9.32 -0.61 -12.49
CA TYR A 401 8.50 0.12 -13.45
C TYR A 401 9.13 0.23 -14.84
N GLU A 402 10.46 0.46 -14.93
CA GLU A 402 11.15 0.43 -16.23
C GLU A 402 10.97 -0.92 -16.93
N HIS A 403 11.08 -2.02 -16.20
CA HIS A 403 10.87 -3.36 -16.72
C HIS A 403 9.42 -3.56 -17.22
N LEU A 404 8.44 -3.08 -16.46
CA LEU A 404 7.01 -3.14 -16.84
C LEU A 404 6.68 -2.29 -18.07
N LEU A 405 7.36 -1.15 -18.25
CA LEU A 405 7.23 -0.32 -19.44
C LEU A 405 7.79 -0.96 -20.71
N VAL A 406 8.77 -1.87 -20.58
CA VAL A 406 9.35 -2.58 -21.73
C VAL A 406 8.44 -3.70 -22.23
N LYS A 407 7.66 -4.32 -21.34
CA LYS A 407 6.76 -5.43 -21.66
C LYS A 407 5.33 -5.01 -22.02
N SER A 408 4.99 -3.73 -21.86
CA SER A 408 3.70 -3.20 -22.33
C SER A 408 3.74 -3.09 -23.87
N PRO A 409 2.83 -3.76 -24.60
CA PRO A 409 2.85 -3.82 -26.07
C PRO A 409 2.72 -2.46 -26.76
#